data_AF-A0ABD3WB82-F1
#
_entry.id   AF-A0ABD3WB82-F1
#
_cell.length_a   1.000
_cell.length_b   1.000
_cell.length_c   1.000
_cell.angle_alpha   90.00
_cell.angle_beta   90.00
_cell.angle_gamma   90.00
#
_symmetry.space_group_name_H-M   'P 1'
#
loop_
_entity.id
_entity.type
_entity.pdbx_description
1 polymer ?
#
loop_
_entity_poly.entity_id
_entity_poly.type
_entity_poly.pdbx_seq_one_letter_code
_entity_poly.pdbx_strand_id
1 'polypeptide(L)'
;MSVAIQEEKFTPHIKCFAHNINLATQRGLQVHQMSRLLGRIRHIVSFFHRSTTAATLLKSKQELLQLPKHKLIQDVQTCWNSSYDMIDRFLEQQLAIVATLLSKEIRQTDLNTLSEDDVSNAEDILKVLKPMKTITTILCDEAAPTISMIFSS
;
A
#
# COMPACT_ATOMS: atom_id res chain seq x y z
N MET A 1 41.75 -28.71 0.76
CA MET A 1 40.89 -28.39 1.92
C MET A 1 39.69 -27.62 1.39
N SER A 2 38.64 -28.33 1.01
CA SER A 2 37.44 -27.76 0.45
C SER A 2 36.48 -27.46 1.61
N VAL A 3 36.22 -26.19 1.88
CA VAL A 3 35.20 -25.79 2.84
C VAL A 3 33.84 -26.04 2.18
N ALA A 4 33.18 -27.12 2.59
CA ALA A 4 31.79 -27.37 2.23
C ALA A 4 30.93 -26.31 2.94
N ILE A 5 30.37 -25.38 2.19
CA ILE A 5 29.30 -24.50 2.67
C ILE A 5 28.08 -25.41 2.81
N GLN A 6 27.76 -25.77 4.04
CA GLN A 6 26.53 -26.46 4.35
C GLN A 6 25.40 -25.44 4.21
N GLU A 7 24.75 -25.42 3.04
CA GLU A 7 23.48 -24.73 2.85
C GLU A 7 22.41 -25.46 3.68
N GLU A 8 22.38 -25.15 4.97
CA GLU A 8 21.38 -25.70 5.87
C GLU A 8 19.99 -25.18 5.52
N LYS A 9 19.03 -26.10 5.58
CA LYS A 9 17.59 -25.93 5.30
C LYS A 9 16.90 -24.93 6.24
N PHE A 10 17.17 -23.64 6.07
CA PHE A 10 16.45 -22.56 6.76
C PHE A 10 15.04 -22.29 6.19
N THR A 11 14.68 -22.94 5.08
CA THR A 11 13.49 -22.62 4.29
C THR A 11 12.13 -22.83 4.99
N PRO A 12 11.90 -23.84 5.87
CA PRO A 12 10.59 -24.04 6.49
C PRO A 12 10.28 -23.01 7.57
N HIS A 13 11.25 -22.72 8.44
CA HIS A 13 11.10 -21.76 9.54
C HIS A 13 10.88 -20.33 9.03
N ILE A 14 11.60 -19.96 7.96
CA ILE A 14 11.46 -18.66 7.30
C ILE A 14 10.07 -18.51 6.67
N LYS A 15 9.57 -19.54 5.96
CA LYS A 15 8.21 -19.53 5.39
C LYS A 15 7.14 -19.44 6.48
N CYS A 16 7.29 -20.18 7.58
CA CYS A 16 6.39 -20.08 8.72
C CYS A 16 6.42 -18.68 9.34
N PHE A 17 7.60 -18.05 9.45
CA PHE A 17 7.73 -16.70 9.99
C PHE A 17 7.05 -15.64 9.11
N ALA A 18 7.30 -15.66 7.80
CA ALA A 18 6.64 -14.78 6.83
C ALA A 18 5.10 -14.98 6.85
N HIS A 19 4.65 -16.23 6.94
CA HIS A 19 3.23 -16.55 7.06
C HIS A 19 2.61 -16.00 8.36
N ASN A 20 3.31 -16.09 9.49
CA ASN A 20 2.86 -15.53 10.76
C ASN A 20 2.79 -14.00 10.72
N ILE A 21 3.79 -13.32 10.13
CA ILE A 21 3.75 -11.87 9.93
C ILE A 21 2.56 -11.48 9.05
N ASN A 22 2.33 -12.20 7.95
CA ASN A 22 1.21 -11.95 7.06
C ASN A 22 -0.13 -12.09 7.82
N LEU A 23 -0.31 -13.15 8.60
CA LEU A 23 -1.52 -13.38 9.39
C LEU A 23 -1.72 -12.32 10.48
N ALA A 24 -0.66 -11.97 11.22
CA ALA A 24 -0.70 -10.94 12.25
C ALA A 24 -1.06 -9.57 11.66
N THR A 25 -0.45 -9.22 10.51
CA THR A 25 -0.72 -7.97 9.81
C THR A 25 -2.16 -7.91 9.30
N GLN A 26 -2.65 -8.98 8.67
CA GLN A 26 -4.03 -9.06 8.21
C GLN A 26 -5.03 -8.90 9.36
N ARG A 27 -4.78 -9.53 10.52
CA ARG A 27 -5.61 -9.36 11.72
C ARG A 27 -5.56 -7.92 12.25
N GLY A 28 -4.39 -7.30 12.27
CA GLY A 28 -4.23 -5.89 12.62
C GLY A 28 -5.05 -4.97 11.70
N LEU A 29 -5.10 -5.29 10.39
CA LEU A 29 -5.89 -4.54 9.42
C LEU A 29 -7.41 -4.65 9.63
N GLN A 30 -7.87 -5.70 10.30
CA GLN A 30 -9.27 -5.95 10.61
C GLN A 30 -9.73 -5.29 11.92
N VAL A 31 -8.82 -4.72 12.73
CA VAL A 31 -9.19 -3.94 13.91
C VAL A 31 -10.11 -2.80 13.50
N HIS A 32 -11.19 -2.59 14.26
CA HIS A 32 -12.31 -1.72 13.86
C HIS A 32 -11.87 -0.32 13.39
N GLN A 33 -10.98 0.33 14.13
CA GLN A 33 -10.44 1.66 13.81
C GLN A 33 -9.70 1.65 12.46
N MET A 34 -8.88 0.63 12.23
CA MET A 34 -8.13 0.44 10.99
C MET A 34 -9.05 0.16 9.80
N SER A 35 -10.01 -0.75 9.99
CA SER A 35 -10.99 -1.08 8.95
C SER A 35 -11.80 0.15 8.53
N ARG A 36 -12.17 1.02 9.49
CA ARG A 36 -12.85 2.30 9.20
C ARG A 36 -11.96 3.29 8.44
N LEU A 37 -10.69 3.42 8.82
CA LEU A 37 -9.72 4.26 8.12
C LEU A 37 -9.54 3.79 6.67
N LEU A 38 -9.25 2.50 6.48
CA LEU A 38 -9.10 1.89 5.16
C LEU A 38 -10.37 2.03 4.32
N GLY A 39 -11.55 1.84 4.92
CA GLY A 39 -12.84 2.03 4.23
C GLY A 39 -13.00 3.43 3.64
N ARG A 40 -12.59 4.47 4.38
CA ARG A 40 -12.64 5.86 3.89
C ARG A 40 -11.61 6.13 2.81
N ILE A 41 -10.37 5.66 2.99
CA ILE A 41 -9.34 5.78 1.96
C ILE A 41 -9.82 5.11 0.66
N ARG A 42 -10.33 3.87 0.73
CA ARG A 42 -10.89 3.16 -0.43
C ARG A 42 -12.03 3.90 -1.09
N HIS A 43 -12.92 4.53 -0.31
CA HIS A 43 -14.03 5.30 -0.85
C HIS A 43 -13.54 6.48 -1.69
N ILE A 44 -12.58 7.25 -1.15
CA ILE A 44 -11.96 8.38 -1.85
C ILE A 44 -11.21 7.90 -3.09
N VAL A 45 -10.32 6.90 -2.96
CA VAL A 45 -9.57 6.34 -4.08
C VAL A 45 -10.51 5.87 -5.19
N SER A 46 -11.57 5.15 -4.84
CA SER A 46 -12.56 4.64 -5.82
C SER A 46 -13.27 5.77 -6.55
N PHE A 47 -13.54 6.90 -5.89
CA PHE A 47 -14.09 8.08 -6.55
C PHE A 47 -13.16 8.62 -7.63
N PHE A 48 -11.87 8.78 -7.34
CA PHE A 48 -10.89 9.27 -8.31
C PHE A 48 -10.71 8.32 -9.51
N HIS A 49 -10.86 7.01 -9.31
CA HIS A 49 -10.82 6.04 -10.40
C HIS A 49 -12.08 6.08 -11.28
N ARG A 50 -13.26 6.36 -10.71
CA ARG A 50 -14.53 6.40 -11.45
C ARG A 50 -14.77 7.72 -12.16
N SER A 51 -14.24 8.83 -11.64
CA SER A 51 -14.47 10.18 -12.16
C SER A 51 -13.28 10.66 -12.99
N THR A 52 -13.46 10.75 -14.30
CA THR A 52 -12.45 11.31 -15.23
C THR A 52 -12.14 12.77 -14.91
N THR A 53 -13.15 13.56 -14.51
CA THR A 53 -12.97 14.94 -14.06
C THR A 53 -12.09 15.01 -12.82
N ALA A 54 -12.36 14.18 -11.80
CA ALA A 54 -11.55 14.16 -10.59
C ALA A 54 -10.11 13.71 -10.86
N ALA A 55 -9.91 12.70 -11.71
CA ALA A 55 -8.57 12.23 -12.10
C ALA A 55 -7.77 13.31 -12.86
N THR A 56 -8.42 14.04 -13.76
CA THR A 56 -7.78 15.13 -14.52
C THR A 56 -7.42 16.29 -13.60
N LEU A 57 -8.34 16.66 -12.70
CA LEU A 57 -8.10 17.72 -11.74
C LEU A 57 -7.02 17.34 -10.73
N LEU A 58 -6.97 16.08 -10.27
CA LEU A 58 -5.89 15.58 -9.42
C LEU A 58 -4.52 15.80 -10.07
N LYS A 59 -4.38 15.46 -11.36
CA LYS A 59 -3.16 15.70 -12.13
C LYS A 59 -2.77 17.17 -12.19
N SER A 60 -3.76 18.05 -12.40
CA SER A 60 -3.55 19.50 -12.40
C SER A 60 -3.11 20.01 -11.03
N LYS A 61 -3.71 19.52 -9.94
CA LYS A 61 -3.32 19.86 -8.57
C LYS A 61 -1.93 19.33 -8.21
N GLN A 62 -1.58 18.13 -8.65
CA GLN A 62 -0.23 17.57 -8.50
C GLN A 62 0.81 18.48 -9.15
N GLU A 63 0.56 18.93 -10.38
CA GLU A 63 1.45 19.85 -11.09
C GLU A 63 1.60 21.19 -10.38
N LEU A 64 0.49 21.78 -9.96
CA LEU A 64 0.48 23.06 -9.24
C LEU A 64 1.25 22.99 -7.92
N LEU A 65 1.10 21.88 -7.19
CA LEU A 65 1.75 21.64 -5.89
C LEU A 65 3.15 21.04 -6.03
N GLN A 66 3.65 20.85 -7.26
CA GLN A 66 4.95 20.23 -7.55
C GLN A 66 5.10 18.82 -6.94
N LEU A 67 3.99 18.09 -6.83
CA LEU A 67 3.96 16.71 -6.36
C LEU A 67 4.20 15.74 -7.53
N PRO A 68 4.73 14.53 -7.24
CA PRO A 68 4.79 13.47 -8.23
C PRO A 68 3.41 13.18 -8.84
N LYS A 69 3.32 13.03 -10.16
CA LYS A 69 2.05 12.84 -10.90
C LYS A 69 1.58 11.38 -10.85
N HIS A 70 1.51 10.80 -9.66
CA HIS A 70 1.13 9.41 -9.46
C HIS A 70 -0.39 9.22 -9.41
N LYS A 71 -0.90 8.13 -9.99
CA LYS A 71 -2.28 7.72 -9.77
C LYS A 71 -2.43 7.12 -8.38
N LEU A 72 -3.62 7.29 -7.79
CA LEU A 72 -3.96 6.60 -6.54
C LEU A 72 -4.05 5.08 -6.76
N ILE A 73 -3.62 4.30 -5.77
CA ILE A 73 -3.60 2.83 -5.84
C ILE A 73 -4.87 2.29 -5.19
N GLN A 74 -5.58 1.38 -5.86
CA GLN A 74 -6.63 0.58 -5.22
C GLN A 74 -6.00 -0.65 -4.58
N ASP A 75 -6.38 -0.95 -3.34
CA ASP A 75 -5.92 -2.16 -2.69
C ASP A 75 -6.75 -3.39 -3.07
N VAL A 76 -6.16 -4.55 -2.82
CA VAL A 76 -6.80 -5.85 -2.81
C VAL A 76 -7.00 -6.21 -1.34
N GLN A 77 -8.25 -6.27 -0.87
CA GLN A 77 -8.57 -6.40 0.56
C GLN A 77 -7.94 -7.63 1.24
N THR A 78 -7.67 -8.69 0.48
CA THR A 78 -7.03 -9.91 0.97
C THR A 78 -5.49 -9.83 1.02
N CYS A 79 -4.89 -8.79 0.44
CA CYS A 79 -3.45 -8.58 0.34
C CYS A 79 -3.03 -7.30 1.07
N TRP A 80 -2.57 -7.45 2.31
CA TRP A 80 -2.18 -6.31 3.16
C TRP A 80 -1.08 -5.43 2.55
N ASN A 81 -0.18 -6.00 1.74
CA ASN A 81 0.86 -5.25 1.03
C ASN A 81 0.26 -4.18 0.10
N SER A 82 -0.85 -4.51 -0.56
CA SER A 82 -1.57 -3.58 -1.42
C SER A 82 -2.32 -2.51 -0.61
N SER A 83 -2.81 -2.86 0.59
CA SER A 83 -3.39 -1.87 1.50
C SER A 83 -2.33 -0.89 2.00
N TYR A 84 -1.12 -1.38 2.31
CA TYR A 84 0.04 -0.53 2.61
C TYR A 84 0.32 0.43 1.44
N ASP A 85 0.43 -0.08 0.21
CA ASP A 85 0.74 0.76 -0.97
C ASP A 85 -0.34 1.81 -1.24
N MET A 86 -1.61 1.47 -1.02
CA MET A 86 -2.71 2.41 -1.12
C MET A 86 -2.59 3.53 -0.09
N ILE A 87 -2.32 3.21 1.18
CA ILE A 87 -2.19 4.23 2.24
C ILE A 87 -0.99 5.13 1.97
N ASP A 88 0.17 4.53 1.66
CA ASP A 88 1.41 5.26 1.36
C ASP A 88 1.23 6.23 0.20
N ARG A 89 0.66 5.77 -0.92
CA ARG A 89 0.33 6.62 -2.07
C ARG A 89 -0.71 7.69 -1.72
N PHE A 90 -1.69 7.36 -0.90
CA PHE A 90 -2.73 8.31 -0.50
C PHE A 90 -2.15 9.47 0.29
N LEU A 91 -1.25 9.19 1.26
CA LEU A 91 -0.59 10.22 2.05
C LEU A 91 0.35 11.08 1.21
N GLU A 92 1.13 10.48 0.31
CA GLU A 92 1.98 11.22 -0.65
C GLU A 92 1.16 12.25 -1.45
N GLN A 93 -0.07 11.90 -1.79
CA GLN A 93 -0.95 12.69 -2.66
C GLN A 93 -2.00 13.50 -1.89
N GLN A 94 -1.94 13.52 -0.55
CA GLN A 94 -3.00 14.04 0.30
C GLN A 94 -3.35 15.50 -0.01
N LEU A 95 -2.35 16.36 -0.18
CA LEU A 95 -2.58 17.78 -0.48
C LEU A 95 -3.30 17.96 -1.81
N ALA A 96 -2.91 17.21 -2.85
CA ALA A 96 -3.57 17.26 -4.15
C ALA A 96 -4.99 16.67 -4.10
N ILE A 97 -5.21 15.61 -3.31
CA ILE A 97 -6.54 15.04 -3.07
C ILE A 97 -7.46 16.08 -2.42
N VAL A 98 -7.03 16.69 -1.31
CA VAL A 98 -7.82 17.70 -0.59
C VAL A 98 -8.12 18.89 -1.49
N ALA A 99 -7.11 19.42 -2.19
CA ALA A 99 -7.30 20.53 -3.14
C ALA A 99 -8.25 20.19 -4.30
N THR A 100 -8.32 18.91 -4.69
CA THR A 100 -9.26 18.45 -5.72
C THR A 100 -10.67 18.36 -5.17
N LEU A 101 -10.86 17.76 -4.00
CA LEU A 101 -12.17 17.60 -3.36
C LEU A 101 -12.81 18.94 -2.96
N LEU A 102 -12.00 19.96 -2.67
CA LEU A 102 -12.48 21.32 -2.38
C LEU A 102 -12.82 22.14 -3.65
N SER A 103 -12.53 21.63 -4.85
CA SER A 103 -12.84 22.34 -6.09
C SER A 103 -14.32 22.35 -6.41
N LYS A 104 -14.83 23.48 -6.90
CA LYS A 104 -16.23 23.65 -7.35
C LYS A 104 -16.60 22.74 -8.53
N GLU A 105 -15.61 22.21 -9.26
CA GLU A 105 -15.82 21.26 -10.35
C GLU A 105 -16.25 19.87 -9.85
N ILE A 106 -15.97 19.56 -8.59
CA ILE A 106 -16.38 18.31 -7.95
C ILE A 106 -17.75 18.52 -7.29
N ARG A 107 -18.76 17.82 -7.81
CA ARG A 107 -20.14 17.88 -7.28
C ARG A 107 -20.41 16.90 -6.13
N GLN A 108 -19.43 16.09 -5.76
CA GLN A 108 -19.59 15.05 -4.75
C GLN A 108 -19.40 15.63 -3.35
N THR A 109 -20.47 15.65 -2.55
CA THR A 109 -20.48 16.23 -1.20
C THR A 109 -20.13 15.23 -0.10
N ASP A 110 -20.29 13.93 -0.37
CA ASP A 110 -20.19 12.87 0.65
C ASP A 110 -18.76 12.33 0.82
N LEU A 111 -17.77 13.03 0.27
CA LEU A 111 -16.35 12.71 0.39
C LEU A 111 -15.71 13.62 1.43
N ASN A 112 -15.84 13.23 2.70
CA ASN A 112 -15.05 13.82 3.76
C ASN A 112 -13.60 13.36 3.64
N THR A 113 -12.67 14.32 3.61
CA THR A 113 -11.24 14.05 3.75
C THR A 113 -10.93 13.44 5.12
N LEU A 114 -9.75 12.83 5.25
CA LEU A 114 -9.26 12.34 6.53
C LEU A 114 -9.10 13.49 7.53
N SER A 115 -9.40 13.28 8.81
CA SER A 115 -9.05 14.23 9.87
C SER A 115 -7.55 14.20 10.14
N GLU A 116 -7.03 15.17 10.90
CA GLU A 116 -5.62 15.16 11.33
C GLU A 116 -5.26 13.89 12.13
N ASP A 117 -6.17 13.43 12.99
CA ASP A 117 -6.00 12.18 13.73
C ASP A 117 -5.91 10.97 12.78
N ASP A 118 -6.72 10.93 11.74
CA ASP A 118 -6.72 9.83 10.78
C ASP A 118 -5.43 9.76 9.98
N VAL A 119 -4.89 10.91 9.62
CA VAL A 119 -3.62 11.06 8.90
C VAL A 119 -2.49 10.60 9.80
N SER A 120 -2.45 11.09 11.04
CA SER A 120 -1.45 10.71 12.04
C SER A 120 -1.47 9.20 12.30
N ASN A 121 -2.68 8.64 12.47
CA ASN A 121 -2.85 7.18 12.59
C ASN A 121 -2.30 6.46 11.36
N ALA A 122 -2.66 6.89 10.14
CA ALA A 122 -2.20 6.27 8.90
C ALA A 122 -0.66 6.28 8.80
N GLU A 123 -0.01 7.39 9.15
CA GLU A 123 1.45 7.50 9.18
C GLU A 123 2.09 6.53 10.18
N ASP A 124 1.55 6.46 11.40
CA ASP A 124 2.08 5.56 12.44
C ASP A 124 1.93 4.09 12.05
N ILE A 125 0.82 3.74 11.39
CA ILE A 125 0.59 2.41 10.86
C ILE A 125 1.61 2.08 9.77
N LEU A 126 1.88 2.99 8.83
CA LEU A 126 2.90 2.77 7.80
C LEU A 126 4.28 2.56 8.44
N LYS A 127 4.65 3.33 9.47
CA LYS A 127 5.92 3.14 10.18
C LYS A 127 6.05 1.73 10.76
N VAL A 128 4.97 1.20 11.37
CA VAL A 128 4.94 -0.16 11.94
C VAL A 128 4.98 -1.23 10.85
N LEU A 129 4.25 -1.04 9.75
CA LEU A 129 4.13 -2.05 8.69
C LEU A 129 5.30 -2.08 7.71
N LYS A 130 6.04 -0.98 7.57
CA LYS A 130 7.20 -0.87 6.67
C LYS A 130 8.25 -1.99 6.88
N PRO A 131 8.76 -2.26 8.09
CA PRO A 131 9.72 -3.35 8.29
C PRO A 131 9.11 -4.72 7.96
N MET A 132 7.85 -4.95 8.31
CA MET A 132 7.15 -6.20 7.96
C MET A 132 7.05 -6.39 6.44
N LYS A 133 6.84 -5.29 5.70
CA LYS A 133 6.74 -5.30 4.25
C LYS A 133 8.08 -5.62 3.63
N THR A 134 9.14 -4.95 4.06
CA THR A 134 10.50 -5.23 3.60
C THR A 134 10.88 -6.69 3.83
N ILE A 135 10.64 -7.23 5.03
CA ILE A 135 10.91 -8.63 5.35
C ILE A 135 10.10 -9.56 4.44
N THR A 136 8.79 -9.34 4.32
CA THR A 136 7.93 -10.20 3.51
C THR A 136 8.32 -10.15 2.04
N THR A 137 8.67 -8.98 1.51
CA THR A 137 9.13 -8.84 0.12
C THR A 137 10.43 -9.61 -0.11
N ILE A 138 11.45 -9.47 0.75
CA ILE A 138 12.71 -10.21 0.61
C ILE A 138 12.46 -11.72 0.67
N LEU A 139 11.71 -12.19 1.67
CA LEU A 139 11.46 -13.61 1.89
C LEU A 139 10.58 -14.25 0.80
N CYS A 140 9.70 -13.47 0.17
CA CYS A 140 8.86 -13.94 -0.94
C CYS A 140 9.57 -13.85 -2.29
N ASP A 141 10.50 -12.92 -2.48
CA ASP A 141 11.28 -12.75 -3.72
C ASP A 141 12.36 -13.84 -3.86
N GLU A 142 13.02 -14.21 -2.75
CA GLU A 142 13.91 -15.39 -2.70
C GLU A 142 13.16 -16.72 -2.97
N ALA A 143 11.84 -16.74 -2.84
CA ALA A 143 11.00 -17.89 -3.12
C ALA A 143 10.50 -17.97 -4.57
N ALA A 144 10.80 -16.99 -5.43
CA ALA A 144 10.55 -17.08 -6.87
C ALA A 144 11.70 -17.87 -7.51
N PRO A 145 11.50 -19.14 -7.90
CA PRO A 145 12.57 -19.86 -8.55
C PRO A 145 12.71 -19.29 -9.97
N THR A 146 13.89 -18.79 -10.33
CA THR A 146 14.24 -18.44 -11.70
C THR A 146 14.39 -19.72 -12.54
N ILE A 147 13.28 -20.45 -12.75
CA ILE A 147 13.21 -21.70 -13.53
C ILE A 147 13.34 -21.44 -15.05
N SER A 148 13.54 -20.20 -15.50
CA SER A 148 13.79 -19.89 -16.91
C SER A 148 15.27 -19.85 -17.32
N MET A 149 16.23 -20.18 -16.44
CA MET A 149 17.67 -20.11 -16.77
C MET A 149 18.41 -21.44 -16.97
N ILE A 150 17.77 -22.61 -16.93
CA ILE A 150 18.50 -23.91 -17.09
C ILE A 150 17.80 -24.87 -18.06
N PHE A 151 17.29 -24.40 -19.20
CA PHE A 151 17.17 -25.27 -20.38
C PHE A 151 17.59 -24.52 -21.65
N SER A 152 18.90 -24.38 -21.80
CA SER A 152 19.56 -24.35 -23.10
C SER A 152 20.52 -25.55 -23.12
N SER A 153 20.05 -26.67 -23.66
CA SER A 153 20.85 -27.83 -24.05
C SER A 153 20.08 -28.55 -25.15
#